data_AF-A0A8S3YH10-F1
#
_entry.id   AF-A0A8S3YH10-F1
#
_cell.length_a   1.000
_cell.length_b   1.000
_cell.length_c   1.000
_cell.angle_alpha   90.00
_cell.angle_beta   90.00
_cell.angle_gamma   90.00
#
_symmetry.space_group_name_H-M   'P 1'
#
loop_
_entity.id
_entity.type
_entity.pdbx_description
1 polymer ?
#
loop_
_entity_poly.entity_id
_entity_poly.type
_entity_poly.pdbx_seq_one_letter_code
_entity_poly.pdbx_strand_id
1 'polypeptide(L)'
;ICINERRFIITSTIIDITCDTPTQLQSFSLNGATVESLCEVYISGGRNVALKQTTYSTSSRDTTTGSERAVDGQTLENSVDLKCAMTNDNHPSPHLGVSFQRDQIVSRIVMFFTPD
;
A
#
# COMPACT_ATOMS: atom_id res chain seq x y z
N ILE A 1 5.19 12.95 -6.56
CA ILE A 1 6.35 13.13 -5.65
C ILE A 1 7.32 11.99 -5.95
N CYS A 2 8.05 12.11 -7.06
CA CYS A 2 9.04 11.14 -7.55
C CYS A 2 9.66 11.78 -8.80
N ILE A 3 10.99 11.94 -8.86
CA ILE A 3 11.65 12.43 -10.09
C ILE A 3 11.90 11.22 -10.98
N ASN A 4 11.45 11.29 -12.23
CA ASN A 4 11.53 10.20 -13.21
C ASN A 4 10.97 8.88 -12.67
N GLU A 5 9.69 8.90 -12.27
CA GLU A 5 8.98 7.70 -11.83
C GLU A 5 9.02 6.61 -12.89
N ARG A 6 9.46 5.41 -12.49
CA ARG A 6 9.35 4.19 -13.30
C ARG A 6 8.34 3.27 -12.66
N ARG A 7 7.24 3.03 -13.37
CA ARG A 7 6.18 2.13 -12.93
C ARG A 7 6.25 0.83 -13.72
N PHE A 8 6.36 -0.28 -13.00
CA PHE A 8 6.33 -1.63 -13.52
C PHE A 8 5.09 -2.35 -13.01
N ILE A 9 4.35 -2.97 -13.93
CA ILE A 9 3.28 -3.91 -13.61
C ILE A 9 3.89 -5.29 -13.81
N ILE A 10 4.32 -5.92 -12.72
CA ILE A 10 5.02 -7.21 -12.78
C ILE A 10 4.00 -8.32 -13.07
N THR A 11 2.84 -8.24 -12.40
CA THR A 11 1.66 -9.10 -12.59
C THR A 11 0.40 -8.25 -12.46
N SER A 12 -0.79 -8.84 -12.66
CA SER A 12 -2.06 -8.18 -12.31
C SER A 12 -2.15 -7.80 -10.83
N THR A 13 -1.32 -8.40 -9.98
CA THR A 13 -1.35 -8.25 -8.52
C THR A 13 -0.14 -7.50 -7.95
N ILE A 14 0.84 -7.09 -8.76
CA ILE A 14 2.06 -6.45 -8.27
C ILE A 14 2.37 -5.21 -9.08
N ILE A 15 2.38 -4.07 -8.40
CA ILE A 15 2.82 -2.79 -8.94
C ILE A 15 4.10 -2.37 -8.21
N ASP A 16 5.14 -2.07 -8.97
CA ASP A 16 6.43 -1.62 -8.46
C ASP A 16 6.76 -0.25 -9.05
N ILE A 17 6.87 0.74 -8.17
CA ILE A 17 7.20 2.12 -8.50
C ILE A 17 8.59 2.41 -7.96
N THR A 18 9.51 2.80 -8.84
CA THR A 18 10.87 3.21 -8.48
C THR A 18 11.09 4.67 -8.81
N CYS A 19 11.77 5.38 -7.91
CA CYS A 19 12.24 6.75 -8.10
C CYS A 19 13.73 6.75 -8.36
N ASP A 20 14.17 7.49 -9.38
CA ASP A 20 15.60 7.61 -9.72
C ASP A 20 16.38 8.31 -8.61
N THR A 21 15.75 9.26 -7.93
CA THR A 21 16.32 9.94 -6.77
C THR A 21 15.47 9.65 -5.52
N PRO A 22 16.10 9.23 -4.40
CA PRO A 22 15.40 9.10 -3.13
C PRO A 22 14.70 10.42 -2.78
N THR A 23 13.42 10.34 -2.44
CA THR A 23 12.57 11.52 -2.20
C THR A 23 11.96 11.44 -0.81
N GLN A 24 11.73 12.59 -0.17
CA GLN A 24 11.00 12.67 1.09
C GLN A 24 9.52 12.36 0.87
N LEU A 25 9.01 11.38 1.61
CA LEU A 25 7.63 10.93 1.58
C LEU A 25 7.04 11.01 2.99
N GLN A 26 6.00 11.84 3.15
CA GLN A 26 5.25 11.97 4.41
C GLN A 26 3.98 11.12 4.42
N SER A 27 3.37 10.92 3.25
CA SER A 27 2.22 10.06 3.08
C SER A 27 2.21 9.40 1.71
N PHE A 28 1.62 8.22 1.67
CA PHE A 28 1.31 7.47 0.47
C PHE A 28 -0.20 7.27 0.42
N SER A 29 -0.83 7.53 -0.74
CA SER A 29 -2.25 7.29 -0.92
C SER A 29 -2.57 6.63 -2.25
N LEU A 30 -3.52 5.72 -2.20
CA LEU A 30 -4.16 5.08 -3.34
C LEU A 30 -5.59 5.59 -3.44
N ASN A 31 -5.93 6.10 -4.62
CA ASN A 31 -7.26 6.59 -4.97
C ASN A 31 -7.67 5.89 -6.26
N GLY A 32 -8.94 5.50 -6.39
CA GLY A 32 -9.45 4.88 -7.62
C GLY A 32 -10.70 4.05 -7.38
N ALA A 33 -11.33 3.58 -8.46
CA ALA A 33 -12.48 2.68 -8.38
C ALA A 33 -12.04 1.37 -7.72
N THR A 34 -12.41 1.24 -6.44
CA THR A 34 -12.13 0.14 -5.51
C THR A 34 -10.64 -0.17 -5.31
N VAL A 35 -10.13 0.07 -4.09
CA VAL A 35 -8.92 -0.65 -3.64
C VAL A 35 -9.39 -2.06 -3.30
N GLU A 36 -9.53 -2.89 -4.34
CA GLU A 36 -10.24 -4.18 -4.26
C GLU A 36 -9.64 -5.10 -3.20
N SER A 37 -8.31 -5.07 -3.05
CA SER A 37 -7.60 -5.83 -2.03
C SER A 37 -6.11 -5.49 -2.00
N LEU A 38 -5.68 -4.60 -1.11
CA LEU A 38 -4.27 -4.28 -0.93
C LEU A 38 -3.71 -5.05 0.28
N CYS A 39 -2.87 -6.04 0.01
CA CYS A 39 -2.34 -6.94 1.05
C CYS A 39 -1.06 -6.42 1.68
N GLU A 40 -0.17 -5.83 0.89
CA GLU A 40 1.08 -5.29 1.40
C GLU A 40 1.48 -4.04 0.63
N VAL A 41 1.94 -3.04 1.38
CA VAL A 41 2.68 -1.89 0.90
C VAL A 41 4.10 -1.99 1.43
N TYR A 42 5.05 -2.14 0.51
CA TYR A 42 6.46 -2.14 0.80
C TYR A 42 7.08 -0.83 0.33
N ILE A 43 7.50 0.02 1.26
CA ILE A 43 8.14 1.29 0.94
C ILE A 43 9.60 1.20 1.35
N SER A 44 10.51 1.28 0.38
CA SER A 44 11.95 1.10 0.60
C SER A 44 12.66 2.43 0.84
N GLY A 45 13.27 2.53 2.02
CA GLY A 45 14.36 3.47 2.36
C GLY A 45 15.62 2.74 2.84
N GLY A 46 15.84 1.50 2.36
CA GLY A 46 16.82 0.54 2.90
C GLY A 46 16.19 -0.58 3.74
N ARG A 47 14.97 -0.39 4.22
CA ARG A 47 14.06 -1.39 4.83
C ARG A 47 12.61 -1.05 4.47
N ASN A 48 11.65 -1.94 4.75
CA ASN A 48 10.23 -1.59 4.65
C ASN A 48 9.87 -0.56 5.72
N VAL A 49 9.77 0.72 5.35
CA VAL A 49 9.41 1.79 6.29
C VAL A 49 7.91 1.89 6.52
N ALA A 50 7.08 1.27 5.67
CA ALA A 50 5.63 1.26 5.82
C ALA A 50 5.15 0.31 6.92
N LEU A 51 5.96 -0.67 7.31
CA LEU A 51 5.61 -1.67 8.33
C LEU A 51 5.13 -1.00 9.64
N LYS A 52 3.91 -1.36 10.06
CA LYS A 52 3.23 -0.88 11.27
C LYS A 52 3.07 0.63 11.37
N GLN A 53 3.11 1.33 10.23
CA GLN A 53 2.82 2.77 10.19
C GLN A 53 1.32 3.02 10.36
N THR A 54 0.98 4.27 10.63
CA THR A 54 -0.43 4.69 10.71
C THR A 54 -1.06 4.64 9.33
N THR A 55 -2.21 3.99 9.22
CA THR A 55 -2.98 3.88 7.98
C THR A 55 -4.30 4.61 8.12
N TYR A 56 -4.89 4.94 6.97
CA TYR A 56 -6.23 5.53 6.88
C TYR A 56 -6.94 4.97 5.65
N SER A 57 -8.26 4.85 5.74
CA SER A 57 -9.12 4.58 4.60
C SER A 57 -10.45 5.30 4.76
N THR A 58 -11.16 5.50 3.65
CA THR A 58 -12.55 6.02 3.70
C THR A 58 -13.50 5.09 4.43
N SER A 59 -13.25 3.81 4.27
CA SER A 59 -14.13 2.72 4.65
C SER A 59 -13.31 1.44 4.68
N SER A 60 -13.88 0.45 5.35
CA SER A 60 -13.44 -0.94 5.26
C SER A 60 -14.61 -1.77 4.76
N ARG A 61 -14.36 -2.81 3.97
CA ARG A 61 -15.39 -3.77 3.55
C ARG A 61 -16.01 -4.47 4.77
N ASP A 62 -15.19 -4.89 5.72
CA ASP A 62 -15.62 -5.42 7.03
C ASP A 62 -14.61 -5.12 8.15
N THR A 63 -14.80 -5.72 9.33
CA THR A 63 -13.94 -5.52 10.51
C THR A 63 -12.56 -6.19 10.42
N THR A 64 -12.33 -7.03 9.42
CA THR A 64 -11.09 -7.79 9.19
C THR A 64 -10.24 -7.20 8.07
N THR A 65 -10.82 -6.36 7.20
CA THR A 65 -10.16 -5.76 6.02
C THR A 65 -9.72 -4.31 6.23
N GLY A 66 -9.38 -3.95 7.47
CA GLY A 66 -8.95 -2.59 7.80
C GLY A 66 -7.67 -2.19 7.07
N SER A 67 -7.44 -0.88 6.94
CA SER A 67 -6.27 -0.33 6.23
C SER A 67 -4.93 -0.77 6.81
N GLU A 68 -4.90 -1.11 8.11
CA GLU A 68 -3.72 -1.58 8.83
C GLU A 68 -3.17 -2.90 8.28
N ARG A 69 -4.01 -3.68 7.59
CA ARG A 69 -3.62 -4.94 6.94
C ARG A 69 -2.56 -4.73 5.87
N ALA A 70 -2.61 -3.61 5.15
CA ALA A 70 -1.62 -3.30 4.13
C ALA A 70 -0.19 -3.10 4.69
N VAL A 71 -0.04 -3.00 6.01
CA VAL A 71 1.25 -2.72 6.67
C VAL A 71 1.52 -3.63 7.88
N ASP A 72 0.80 -4.75 8.02
CA ASP A 72 0.96 -5.63 9.18
C ASP A 72 2.13 -6.63 9.05
N GLY A 73 2.70 -6.74 7.85
CA GLY A 73 3.84 -7.61 7.53
C GLY A 73 3.45 -9.05 7.21
N GLN A 74 2.16 -9.33 7.03
CA GLN A 74 1.70 -10.61 6.55
C GLN A 74 1.78 -10.69 5.02
N THR A 75 2.18 -11.84 4.52
CA THR A 75 2.29 -12.17 3.11
C THR A 75 1.71 -13.57 2.87
N LEU A 76 1.46 -13.90 1.61
CA LEU A 76 1.01 -15.26 1.23
C LEU A 76 2.01 -16.35 1.64
N GLU A 77 3.30 -16.01 1.82
CA GLU A 77 4.33 -16.96 2.23
C GLU A 77 4.33 -17.24 3.74
N ASN A 78 3.86 -16.28 4.56
CA ASN A 78 3.97 -16.34 6.01
C ASN A 78 2.63 -16.42 6.75
N SER A 79 1.50 -16.30 6.05
CA SER A 79 0.16 -16.31 6.65
C SER A 79 -0.84 -17.11 5.79
N VAL A 80 -1.43 -18.14 6.39
CA VAL A 80 -2.48 -18.97 5.76
C VAL A 80 -3.81 -18.21 5.70
N ASP A 81 -4.04 -17.29 6.64
CA ASP A 81 -5.25 -16.47 6.75
C ASP A 81 -4.94 -15.01 6.39
N LEU A 82 -4.21 -14.78 5.29
CA LEU A 82 -3.86 -13.43 4.84
C LEU A 82 -5.13 -12.57 4.71
N LYS A 83 -5.15 -11.44 5.41
CA LYS A 83 -6.18 -10.42 5.30
C LYS A 83 -5.58 -9.20 4.64
N CYS A 84 -6.29 -8.67 3.65
CA CYS A 84 -5.87 -7.51 2.90
C CYS A 84 -6.77 -6.33 3.23
N ALA A 85 -6.25 -5.12 3.07
CA ALA A 85 -7.03 -3.91 3.22
C ALA A 85 -7.99 -3.79 2.04
N MET A 86 -9.27 -3.58 2.33
CA MET A 86 -10.32 -3.44 1.32
C MET A 86 -11.23 -2.30 1.69
N THR A 87 -11.50 -1.41 0.74
CA THR A 87 -12.53 -0.39 0.87
C THR A 87 -13.91 -0.97 0.56
N ASN A 88 -14.98 -0.34 1.05
CA ASN A 88 -16.35 -0.74 0.69
C ASN A 88 -16.61 -0.47 -0.80
N ASP A 89 -17.15 -1.46 -1.52
CA ASP A 89 -17.46 -1.43 -2.96
C ASP A 89 -18.43 -0.30 -3.34
N ASN A 90 -19.28 0.12 -2.40
CA ASN A 90 -20.27 1.17 -2.62
C ASN A 90 -19.76 2.58 -2.26
N HIS A 91 -18.49 2.71 -1.85
CA HIS A 91 -17.94 4.02 -1.52
C HIS A 91 -17.68 4.82 -2.82
N PRO A 92 -18.23 6.04 -2.99
CA PRO A 92 -18.19 6.76 -4.27
C PRO A 92 -16.79 7.23 -4.69
N SER A 93 -15.85 7.30 -3.75
CA SER A 93 -14.44 7.62 -4.00
C SER A 93 -13.59 6.94 -2.93
N PRO A 94 -13.30 5.64 -3.07
CA PRO A 94 -12.54 4.93 -2.06
C PRO A 94 -11.08 5.38 -2.09
N HIS A 95 -10.53 5.59 -0.90
CA HIS A 95 -9.11 5.87 -0.72
C HIS A 95 -8.56 5.10 0.46
N LEU A 96 -7.28 4.76 0.35
CA LEU A 96 -6.48 4.19 1.42
C LEU A 96 -5.10 4.84 1.38
N GLY A 97 -4.46 5.00 2.54
CA GLY A 97 -3.10 5.48 2.59
C GLY A 97 -2.35 5.12 3.86
N VAL A 98 -1.05 5.40 3.80
CA VAL A 98 -0.08 5.25 4.89
C VAL A 98 0.47 6.63 5.20
N SER A 99 0.55 6.96 6.48
CA SER A 99 1.11 8.22 6.98
C SER A 99 2.30 7.93 7.87
N PHE A 100 3.34 8.75 7.73
CA PHE A 100 4.56 8.65 8.51
C PHE A 100 4.64 9.81 9.52
N GLN A 101 5.05 9.52 10.75
CA GLN A 101 5.25 10.56 11.78
C GLN A 101 6.38 11.55 11.42
N ARG A 102 7.31 11.12 10.57
CA ARG A 102 8.42 11.92 10.03
C ARG A 102 8.62 11.55 8.58
N ASP A 103 9.12 12.48 7.79
CA ASP A 103 9.42 12.23 6.38
C ASP A 103 10.38 11.04 6.22
N GLN A 104 10.01 10.11 5.35
CA GLN A 104 10.84 8.96 5.01
C GLN A 104 11.56 9.23 3.70
N ILE A 105 12.84 8.86 3.62
CA ILE A 105 13.55 8.87 2.35
C ILE A 105 13.23 7.58 1.60
N VAL A 106 12.54 7.71 0.47
CA VAL A 106 11.98 6.59 -0.29
C VAL A 106 12.53 6.57 -1.70
N SER A 107 12.96 5.41 -2.17
CA SER A 107 13.38 5.17 -3.56
C SER A 107 12.51 4.16 -4.29
N ARG A 108 11.71 3.35 -3.59
CA ARG A 108 10.86 2.33 -4.19
C ARG A 108 9.58 2.10 -3.38
N ILE A 109 8.47 1.87 -4.05
CA ILE A 109 7.17 1.54 -3.48
C ILE A 109 6.65 0.31 -4.24
N VAL A 110 6.47 -0.80 -3.55
CA VAL A 110 5.87 -2.02 -4.11
C VAL A 110 4.52 -2.24 -3.44
N MET A 111 3.52 -2.53 -4.24
CA MET A 111 2.16 -2.82 -3.79
C MET A 111 1.80 -4.23 -4.23
N PHE A 112 1.25 -5.00 -3.30
CA PHE A 112 0.77 -6.36 -3.51
C PHE A 112 -0.73 -6.40 -3.32
N PHE A 113 -1.44 -6.87 -4.34
CA PHE A 113 -2.89 -7.05 -4.35
C PHE A 113 -3.24 -8.55 -4.31
N THR A 114 -4.45 -8.94 -3.91
CA THR A 114 -4.88 -10.33 -4.12
C THR A 114 -5.14 -10.58 -5.61
N PRO A 115 -4.96 -11.82 -6.08
CA PRO A 115 -5.53 -12.24 -7.37
C PRO A 115 -7.05 -12.15 -7.34
N ASP A 116 -7.64 -11.83 -8.49
CA ASP A 116 -9.09 -11.96 -8.76
C ASP A 116 -9.55 -13.42 -8.76
#